data_AF-A0A5C8KMP8-F1
#
_entry.id   AF-A0A5C8KMP8-F1
#
_cell.length_a   1.000
_cell.length_b   1.000
_cell.length_c   1.000
_cell.angle_alpha   90.00
_cell.angle_beta   90.00
_cell.angle_gamma   90.00
#
_symmetry.space_group_name_H-M   'P 1'
#
loop_
_entity.id
_entity.type
_entity.pdbx_description
1 polymer ?
#
loop_
_entity_poly.entity_id
_entity_poly.type
_entity_poly.pdbx_seq_one_letter_code
_entity_poly.pdbx_strand_id
1 'polypeptide(L)'
;MFRYTHYPIRINRKNRMVYVFRLNGTVLAARWDELFFTMGSATVGRTFGTDWDLRAHVLEEDGKTIRETFAFSPVGDAVTVKCFYEYLRRYMDEGPQAVQPYTNFCLQISDRKEHPLFGFRKLWLSLNGWLTFQILLLPLFVVAAIGRYLVMTINTMPRWPAEVEAECRIEPNDPYVRDGNTHPARWNS
;
A
#
# COMPACT_ATOMS: atom_id res chain seq x y z
N MET A 1 -20.20 0.27 13.18
CA MET A 1 -18.94 -0.45 13.44
C MET A 1 -17.80 0.36 12.84
N PHE A 2 -16.86 0.83 13.67
CA PHE A 2 -15.70 1.58 13.20
C PHE A 2 -14.71 0.64 12.50
N ARG A 3 -14.05 1.10 11.45
CA ARG A 3 -13.06 0.33 10.66
C ARG A 3 -11.63 0.83 10.96
N TYR A 4 -10.67 0.33 10.20
CA TYR A 4 -9.28 0.80 10.24
C TYR A 4 -9.04 1.88 9.20
N THR A 5 -8.07 2.76 9.47
CA THR A 5 -7.67 3.84 8.55
C THR A 5 -7.02 3.32 7.27
N HIS A 6 -6.36 2.17 7.34
CA HIS A 6 -5.73 1.47 6.24
C HIS A 6 -5.50 -0.01 6.61
N TYR A 7 -5.11 -0.82 5.63
CA TYR A 7 -4.90 -2.28 5.77
C TYR A 7 -3.48 -2.63 5.31
N PRO A 8 -2.47 -2.47 6.19
CA PRO A 8 -1.08 -2.60 5.81
C PRO A 8 -0.68 -4.06 5.56
N ILE A 9 0.33 -4.22 4.70
CA ILE A 9 1.02 -5.49 4.47
C ILE A 9 2.48 -5.27 4.86
N ARG A 10 3.03 -6.17 5.67
CA ARG A 10 4.48 -6.23 5.96
C ARG A 10 5.08 -7.41 5.22
N ILE A 11 6.21 -7.18 4.60
CA ILE A 11 6.98 -8.20 3.90
C ILE A 11 8.33 -8.28 4.61
N ASN A 12 8.66 -9.46 5.11
CA ASN A 12 9.88 -9.70 5.86
C ASN A 12 10.77 -10.68 5.10
N ARG A 13 11.81 -10.14 4.46
CA ARG A 13 12.77 -10.96 3.71
C ARG A 13 13.57 -11.92 4.59
N LYS A 14 13.84 -11.56 5.86
CA LYS A 14 14.77 -12.30 6.73
C LYS A 14 14.21 -13.68 7.09
N ASN A 15 12.92 -13.74 7.38
CA ASN A 15 12.20 -15.00 7.64
C ASN A 15 11.34 -15.46 6.45
N ARG A 16 11.39 -14.73 5.33
CA ARG A 16 10.60 -14.95 4.11
C ARG A 16 9.08 -15.00 4.35
N MET A 17 8.57 -14.15 5.24
CA MET A 17 7.14 -14.08 5.57
C MET A 17 6.46 -12.82 5.03
N VAL A 18 5.17 -12.94 4.73
CA VAL A 18 4.25 -11.84 4.44
C VAL A 18 3.16 -11.80 5.50
N TYR A 19 3.00 -10.66 6.16
CA TYR A 19 1.97 -10.41 7.15
C TYR A 19 0.94 -9.45 6.58
N VAL A 20 -0.33 -9.84 6.60
CA VAL A 20 -1.44 -9.07 6.06
C VAL A 20 -2.40 -8.72 7.17
N PHE A 21 -2.66 -7.43 7.36
CA PHE A 21 -3.64 -6.95 8.31
C PHE A 21 -5.05 -7.05 7.69
N ARG A 22 -5.88 -7.96 8.20
CA ARG A 22 -7.21 -8.24 7.64
C ARG A 22 -8.24 -7.19 8.01
N LEU A 23 -9.34 -7.16 7.25
CA LEU A 23 -10.46 -6.23 7.50
C LEU A 23 -11.10 -6.40 8.88
N ASN A 24 -11.06 -7.61 9.44
CA ASN A 24 -11.58 -7.95 10.76
C ASN A 24 -10.59 -7.68 11.90
N GLY A 25 -9.41 -7.12 11.63
CA GLY A 25 -8.39 -6.82 12.62
C GLY A 25 -7.45 -7.98 12.97
N THR A 26 -7.69 -9.17 12.43
CA THR A 26 -6.74 -10.29 12.57
C THR A 26 -5.57 -10.16 11.60
N VAL A 27 -4.51 -10.93 11.81
CA VAL A 27 -3.36 -10.96 10.92
C VAL A 27 -3.28 -12.33 10.24
N LEU A 28 -3.10 -12.33 8.93
CA LEU A 28 -2.61 -13.48 8.19
C LEU A 28 -1.09 -13.43 8.18
N ALA A 29 -0.43 -14.54 8.48
CA ALA A 29 0.99 -14.76 8.21
C ALA A 29 1.11 -15.86 7.15
N ALA A 30 1.81 -15.59 6.06
CA ALA A 30 2.01 -16.53 4.96
C ALA A 30 3.48 -16.56 4.55
N ARG A 31 3.98 -17.74 4.18
CA ARG A 31 5.33 -17.89 3.64
C ARG A 31 5.37 -17.34 2.22
N TRP A 32 6.30 -16.45 1.93
CA TRP A 32 6.46 -15.85 0.60
C TRP A 32 6.58 -16.90 -0.50
N ASP A 33 7.35 -17.96 -0.24
CA ASP A 33 7.62 -19.05 -1.19
C ASP A 33 6.39 -19.91 -1.53
N GLU A 34 5.33 -19.82 -0.71
CA GLU A 34 4.08 -20.57 -0.88
C GLU A 34 2.95 -19.70 -1.47
N LEU A 35 3.20 -18.40 -1.66
CA LEU A 35 2.22 -17.50 -2.24
C LEU A 35 2.13 -17.69 -3.75
N PHE A 36 0.91 -17.87 -4.24
CA PHE A 36 0.63 -17.85 -5.66
C PHE A 36 0.23 -16.44 -6.09
N PHE A 37 1.05 -15.78 -6.92
CA PHE A 37 0.80 -14.41 -7.37
C PHE A 37 0.03 -14.39 -8.69
N THR A 38 -0.97 -13.51 -8.78
CA THR A 38 -1.74 -13.28 -10.01
C THR A 38 -1.96 -11.80 -10.26
N MET A 39 -2.26 -11.46 -11.51
CA MET A 39 -2.74 -10.14 -11.87
C MET A 39 -4.25 -10.23 -12.08
N GLY A 40 -5.01 -9.46 -11.29
CA GLY A 40 -6.44 -9.26 -11.53
C GLY A 40 -6.63 -8.13 -12.54
N SER A 41 -7.64 -8.24 -13.40
CA SER A 41 -8.10 -7.11 -14.22
C SER A 41 -9.44 -6.62 -13.70
N ALA A 42 -9.59 -5.29 -13.69
CA ALA A 42 -10.84 -4.60 -13.45
C ALA A 42 -11.08 -3.65 -14.62
N THR A 43 -12.14 -3.90 -15.39
CA THR A 43 -12.56 -2.97 -16.44
C THR A 43 -13.30 -1.81 -15.81
N VAL A 44 -12.70 -0.62 -15.79
CA VAL A 44 -13.33 0.60 -15.27
C VAL A 44 -14.27 1.18 -16.35
N GLY A 45 -15.37 0.47 -16.59
CA GLY A 45 -16.37 0.83 -17.62
C GLY A 45 -15.87 0.65 -19.06
N ARG A 46 -16.80 0.71 -20.03
CA ARG A 46 -16.48 0.45 -21.46
C ARG A 46 -15.55 1.49 -22.11
N THR A 47 -15.28 2.60 -21.43
CA THR A 47 -14.66 3.80 -22.03
C THR A 47 -13.27 4.12 -21.48
N PHE A 48 -12.87 3.60 -20.30
CA PHE A 48 -11.67 4.05 -19.59
C PHE A 48 -10.54 3.01 -19.46
N GLY A 49 -10.58 1.94 -20.25
CA GLY A 49 -9.51 0.93 -20.28
C GLY A 49 -9.61 -0.14 -19.19
N THR A 50 -8.58 -1.00 -19.13
CA THR A 50 -8.47 -2.10 -18.16
C THR A 50 -7.38 -1.77 -17.15
N ASP A 51 -7.79 -1.61 -15.89
CA ASP A 51 -6.87 -1.51 -14.77
C ASP A 51 -6.50 -2.92 -14.29
N TRP A 52 -5.27 -3.06 -13.80
CA TRP A 52 -4.73 -4.28 -13.25
C TRP A 52 -4.35 -4.07 -11.78
N ASP A 53 -4.49 -5.11 -10.97
CA ASP A 53 -4.04 -5.17 -9.58
C ASP A 53 -3.21 -6.44 -9.33
N LEU A 54 -2.22 -6.35 -8.42
CA LEU A 54 -1.44 -7.51 -7.99
C LEU A 54 -2.16 -8.20 -6.82
N ARG A 55 -2.42 -9.50 -6.96
CA ARG A 55 -3.02 -10.34 -5.92
C ARG A 55 -2.07 -11.48 -5.54
N ALA A 56 -2.15 -11.89 -4.29
CA ALA A 56 -1.50 -13.10 -3.81
C ALA A 56 -2.54 -14.01 -3.17
N HIS A 57 -2.36 -15.31 -3.37
CA HIS A 57 -3.23 -16.36 -2.90
C HIS A 57 -2.45 -17.29 -1.99
N VAL A 58 -3.04 -17.58 -0.83
CA VAL A 58 -2.65 -18.71 0.02
C VAL A 58 -3.47 -19.90 -0.42
N LEU A 59 -2.80 -20.98 -0.81
CA LEU A 59 -3.45 -22.22 -1.25
C LEU A 59 -3.59 -23.18 -0.05
N GLU A 60 -4.56 -24.08 -0.15
CA GLU A 60 -4.63 -25.26 0.73
C GLU A 60 -3.56 -26.29 0.33
N GLU A 61 -3.42 -27.36 1.14
CA GLU A 61 -2.45 -28.44 0.91
C GLU A 61 -2.62 -29.13 -0.46
N ASP A 62 -3.81 -29.08 -1.06
CA ASP A 62 -4.10 -29.63 -2.38
C ASP A 62 -3.46 -28.84 -3.54
N GLY A 63 -2.93 -27.64 -3.27
CA GLY A 63 -2.32 -26.74 -4.24
C GLY A 63 -3.29 -26.19 -5.29
N LYS A 64 -4.60 -26.36 -5.11
CA LYS A 64 -5.64 -25.97 -6.07
C LYS A 64 -6.70 -25.08 -5.45
N THR A 65 -7.03 -25.31 -4.18
CA THR A 65 -8.05 -24.56 -3.48
C THR A 65 -7.44 -23.30 -2.88
N ILE A 66 -8.02 -22.14 -3.22
CA ILE A 66 -7.61 -20.87 -2.66
C ILE A 66 -8.22 -20.74 -1.26
N ARG A 67 -7.37 -20.76 -0.23
CA ARG A 67 -7.76 -20.51 1.16
C ARG A 67 -7.99 -19.04 1.41
N GLU A 68 -7.09 -18.20 0.94
CA GLU A 68 -7.15 -16.76 1.17
C GLU A 68 -6.58 -15.98 -0.01
N THR A 69 -7.15 -14.79 -0.26
CA THR A 69 -6.67 -13.85 -1.28
C THR A 69 -6.51 -12.48 -0.68
N PHE A 70 -5.41 -11.82 -0.98
CA PHE A 70 -5.19 -10.41 -0.65
C PHE A 70 -4.59 -9.66 -1.84
N ALA A 71 -4.89 -8.38 -1.94
CA ALA A 71 -4.42 -7.51 -3.00
C ALA A 71 -3.41 -6.50 -2.47
N PHE A 72 -2.41 -6.20 -3.29
CA PHE A 72 -1.46 -5.11 -3.02
C PHE A 72 -2.03 -3.77 -3.52
N SER A 73 -1.46 -2.67 -3.00
CA SER A 73 -1.97 -1.33 -3.24
C SER A 73 -1.92 -0.80 -4.69
N PRO A 74 -0.93 -1.12 -5.55
CA PRO A 74 -0.86 -0.48 -6.86
C PRO A 74 -1.92 -1.01 -7.81
N VAL A 75 -2.65 -0.08 -8.41
CA VAL A 75 -3.61 -0.31 -9.49
C VAL A 75 -3.18 0.55 -10.67
N GLY A 76 -3.14 -0.02 -11.87
CA GLY A 76 -2.78 0.70 -13.08
C GLY A 76 -2.62 -0.23 -14.28
N ASP A 77 -1.81 0.17 -15.25
CA ASP A 77 -1.55 -0.68 -16.41
C ASP A 77 -0.78 -1.96 -16.03
N ALA A 78 -0.81 -2.93 -16.94
CA ALA A 78 -0.16 -4.23 -16.71
C ALA A 78 1.35 -4.12 -16.48
N VAL A 79 2.01 -3.09 -17.04
CA VAL A 79 3.46 -2.89 -16.88
C VAL A 79 3.78 -2.44 -15.46
N THR A 80 3.02 -1.48 -14.94
CA THR A 80 3.14 -0.94 -13.58
C THR A 80 2.99 -2.05 -12.55
N VAL A 81 1.99 -2.91 -12.71
CA VAL A 81 1.75 -4.04 -11.80
C VAL A 81 2.89 -5.07 -11.86
N LYS A 82 3.42 -5.38 -13.06
CA LYS A 82 4.58 -6.27 -13.21
C LYS A 82 5.84 -5.69 -12.59
N CYS A 83 6.11 -4.40 -12.80
CA CYS A 83 7.23 -3.70 -12.17
C CYS A 83 7.12 -3.71 -10.65
N PHE A 84 5.91 -3.58 -10.11
CA PHE A 84 5.69 -3.67 -8.67
C PHE A 84 5.93 -5.09 -8.15
N TYR A 85 5.46 -6.13 -8.84
CA TYR A 85 5.79 -7.51 -8.47
C TYR A 85 7.31 -7.74 -8.48
N GLU A 86 8.01 -7.27 -9.52
CA GLU A 86 9.46 -7.40 -9.60
C GLU A 86 10.16 -6.63 -8.48
N TYR A 87 9.66 -5.46 -8.09
CA TYR A 87 10.13 -4.75 -6.91
C TYR A 87 10.00 -5.61 -5.64
N LEU A 88 8.86 -6.27 -5.42
CA LEU A 88 8.66 -7.15 -4.26
C LEU A 88 9.60 -8.36 -4.30
N ARG A 89 9.73 -9.02 -5.45
CA ARG A 89 10.60 -10.18 -5.66
C ARG A 89 12.07 -9.82 -5.39
N ARG A 90 12.56 -8.69 -5.93
CA ARG A 90 13.93 -8.19 -5.69
C ARG A 90 14.16 -7.86 -4.22
N TYR A 91 13.20 -7.24 -3.55
CA TYR A 91 13.30 -6.99 -2.11
C TYR A 91 13.47 -8.31 -1.32
N MET A 92 12.72 -9.34 -1.70
CA MET A 92 12.71 -10.65 -1.03
C MET A 92 13.97 -11.47 -1.30
N ASP A 93 14.45 -11.49 -2.54
CA ASP A 93 15.55 -12.38 -2.96
C ASP A 93 16.91 -11.67 -2.96
N GLU A 94 16.95 -10.41 -3.42
CA GLU A 94 18.18 -9.63 -3.59
C GLU A 94 18.40 -8.65 -2.43
N GLY A 95 17.36 -8.36 -1.63
CA GLY A 95 17.43 -7.50 -0.45
C GLY A 95 17.12 -6.01 -0.73
N PRO A 96 17.15 -5.17 0.32
CA PRO A 96 16.69 -3.78 0.24
C PRO A 96 17.55 -2.90 -0.67
N GLN A 97 18.85 -3.20 -0.82
CA GLN A 97 19.74 -2.47 -1.73
C GLN A 97 19.29 -2.52 -3.20
N ALA A 98 18.65 -3.62 -3.62
CA ALA A 98 18.21 -3.79 -5.00
C ALA A 98 17.01 -2.90 -5.34
N VAL A 99 16.25 -2.48 -4.32
CA VAL A 99 15.01 -1.72 -4.50
C VAL A 99 15.11 -0.27 -4.03
N GLN A 100 16.06 0.04 -3.15
CA GLN A 100 16.24 1.38 -2.56
C GLN A 100 16.30 2.52 -3.61
N PRO A 101 16.98 2.38 -4.76
CA PRO A 101 17.01 3.45 -5.78
C PRO A 101 15.64 3.76 -6.39
N TYR A 102 14.71 2.81 -6.33
CA TYR A 102 13.35 2.94 -6.87
C TYR A 102 12.34 3.39 -5.80
N THR A 103 12.71 3.37 -4.52
CA THR A 103 11.86 3.78 -3.37
C THR A 103 11.98 5.28 -3.11
N ASN A 104 11.38 6.09 -3.96
CA ASN A 104 11.49 7.55 -3.87
C ASN A 104 10.64 8.21 -2.78
N PHE A 105 9.57 7.54 -2.34
CA PHE A 105 8.56 8.10 -1.46
C PHE A 105 7.88 7.01 -0.63
N CYS A 106 7.83 7.18 0.69
CA CYS A 106 7.11 6.33 1.63
C CYS A 106 6.01 7.13 2.34
N LEU A 107 4.76 6.67 2.32
CA LEU A 107 3.70 7.35 3.06
C LEU A 107 3.94 7.28 4.58
N GLN A 108 3.77 8.41 5.28
CA GLN A 108 3.78 8.48 6.75
C GLN A 108 2.44 7.97 7.32
N ILE A 109 2.20 6.66 7.21
CA ILE A 109 0.97 6.01 7.71
C ILE A 109 1.25 4.97 8.79
N SER A 110 2.52 4.64 9.05
CA SER A 110 2.91 3.59 9.99
C SER A 110 2.72 4.00 11.45
N ASP A 111 3.02 5.26 11.76
CA ASP A 111 3.07 5.82 13.11
C ASP A 111 1.96 6.85 13.38
N ARG A 112 1.31 7.33 12.32
CA ARG A 112 0.30 8.40 12.42
C ARG A 112 -0.78 8.29 11.36
N LYS A 113 -1.91 8.94 11.63
CA LYS A 113 -2.99 9.12 10.65
C LYS A 113 -2.57 10.12 9.57
N GLU A 114 -3.09 9.92 8.36
CA GLU A 114 -2.89 10.83 7.23
C GLU A 114 -3.27 12.28 7.62
N HIS A 115 -2.41 13.25 7.32
CA HIS A 115 -2.70 14.66 7.58
C HIS A 115 -3.89 15.13 6.71
N PRO A 116 -4.85 15.91 7.23
CA PRO A 116 -6.07 16.28 6.49
C PRO A 116 -5.79 16.97 5.15
N LEU A 117 -4.71 17.77 5.10
CA LEU A 117 -4.29 18.48 3.89
C LEU A 117 -3.73 17.55 2.80
N PHE A 118 -3.20 16.38 3.17
CA PHE A 118 -2.59 15.45 2.20
C PHE A 118 -3.64 14.94 1.21
N GLY A 119 -4.80 14.52 1.72
CA GLY A 119 -5.91 14.07 0.88
C GLY A 119 -6.43 15.15 -0.07
N PHE A 120 -6.56 16.39 0.42
CA PHE A 120 -6.95 17.52 -0.43
C PHE A 120 -5.91 17.80 -1.51
N ARG A 121 -4.61 17.86 -1.15
CA ARG A 121 -3.53 18.06 -2.12
C ARG A 121 -3.49 16.97 -3.17
N LYS A 122 -3.72 15.71 -2.79
CA LYS A 122 -3.77 14.58 -3.74
C LYS A 122 -4.90 14.75 -4.77
N LEU A 123 -6.09 15.19 -4.34
CA LEU A 123 -7.21 15.48 -5.23
C LEU A 123 -6.94 16.72 -6.10
N TRP A 124 -6.35 17.76 -5.53
CA TRP A 124 -6.00 18.97 -6.27
C TRP A 124 -4.96 18.69 -7.36
N LEU A 125 -3.93 17.91 -7.04
CA LEU A 125 -2.84 17.58 -7.95
C LEU A 125 -3.21 16.53 -8.99
N SER A 126 -4.30 15.76 -8.82
CA SER A 126 -4.73 14.80 -9.85
C SER A 126 -5.15 15.48 -11.16
N LEU A 127 -5.48 16.77 -11.10
CA LEU A 127 -5.79 17.63 -12.25
C LEU A 127 -4.77 18.75 -12.43
N ASN A 128 -3.52 18.55 -11.95
CA ASN A 128 -2.49 19.58 -12.08
C ASN A 128 -2.27 19.97 -13.55
N GLY A 129 -2.16 21.27 -13.80
CA GLY A 129 -2.07 21.85 -15.15
C GLY A 129 -3.41 22.12 -15.83
N TRP A 130 -4.54 21.69 -15.25
CA TRP A 130 -5.89 21.88 -15.79
C TRP A 130 -6.71 22.83 -14.89
N LEU A 131 -6.25 24.07 -14.75
CA LEU A 131 -6.74 25.03 -13.74
C LEU A 131 -8.27 25.24 -13.79
N THR A 132 -8.87 25.34 -14.97
CA THR A 132 -10.31 25.50 -15.13
C THR A 132 -11.09 24.35 -14.48
N PHE A 133 -10.65 23.11 -14.69
CA PHE A 133 -11.27 21.94 -14.07
C PHE A 133 -10.98 21.85 -12.57
N GLN A 134 -9.79 22.25 -12.13
CA GLN A 134 -9.46 22.33 -10.70
C GLN A 134 -10.40 23.29 -9.95
N ILE A 135 -10.69 24.47 -10.52
CA ILE A 135 -11.62 25.44 -9.93
C ILE A 135 -13.06 24.92 -9.99
N LEU A 136 -13.48 24.37 -11.14
CA LEU A 136 -14.83 23.83 -11.32
C LEU A 136 -15.15 22.71 -10.33
N LEU A 137 -14.19 21.81 -10.08
CA LEU A 137 -14.34 20.66 -9.17
C LEU A 137 -13.93 20.96 -7.73
N LEU A 138 -13.47 22.18 -7.42
CA LEU A 138 -13.05 22.56 -6.08
C LEU A 138 -14.12 22.25 -5.01
N PRO A 139 -15.43 22.54 -5.20
CA PRO A 139 -16.44 22.19 -4.20
C PRO A 139 -16.50 20.68 -3.93
N LEU A 140 -16.38 19.85 -4.97
CA LEU A 140 -16.36 18.40 -4.84
C LEU A 140 -15.11 17.93 -4.10
N PHE A 141 -13.95 18.51 -4.39
CA PHE A 141 -12.70 18.20 -3.69
C PHE A 141 -12.75 18.57 -2.21
N VAL A 142 -13.37 19.69 -1.86
CA VAL A 142 -13.59 20.09 -0.46
C VAL A 142 -14.48 19.10 0.26
N VAL A 143 -15.62 18.70 -0.33
CA VAL A 143 -16.50 17.68 0.24
C VAL A 143 -15.78 16.34 0.43
N ALA A 144 -15.03 15.89 -0.57
CA ALA A 144 -14.23 14.68 -0.49
C ALA A 144 -13.14 14.75 0.59
N ALA A 145 -12.49 15.91 0.75
CA ALA A 145 -11.49 16.14 1.80
C ALA A 145 -12.11 16.10 3.21
N ILE A 146 -13.31 16.69 3.40
CA ILE A 146 -14.06 16.59 4.66
C ILE A 146 -14.41 15.14 4.95
N GLY A 147 -14.96 14.41 3.97
CA GLY A 147 -15.28 12.99 4.13
C GLY A 147 -14.05 12.16 4.53
N ARG A 148 -12.91 12.39 3.87
CA ARG A 148 -11.65 11.73 4.20
C ARG A 148 -11.17 12.08 5.61
N TYR A 149 -11.26 13.34 6.01
CA TYR A 149 -10.93 13.80 7.36
C TYR A 149 -11.78 13.09 8.42
N LEU A 150 -13.09 13.00 8.20
CA LEU A 150 -14.00 12.27 9.09
C LEU A 150 -13.62 10.79 9.17
N VAL A 151 -13.41 10.12 8.03
CA VAL A 151 -12.98 8.72 7.96
C VAL A 151 -11.67 8.50 8.73
N MET A 152 -10.69 9.38 8.57
CA MET A 152 -9.42 9.27 9.32
C MET A 152 -9.64 9.49 10.81
N THR A 153 -10.53 10.40 11.21
CA THR A 153 -10.79 10.72 12.61
C THR A 153 -11.51 9.58 13.34
N ILE A 154 -12.58 9.04 12.75
CA ILE A 154 -13.44 8.03 13.38
C ILE A 154 -12.84 6.62 13.37
N ASN A 155 -11.95 6.32 12.41
CA ASN A 155 -11.40 4.98 12.27
C ASN A 155 -10.12 4.79 13.09
N THR A 156 -9.86 3.54 13.45
CA THR A 156 -8.74 3.14 14.30
C THR A 156 -7.47 2.94 13.46
N MET A 157 -6.31 3.23 14.03
CA MET A 157 -5.03 2.90 13.39
C MET A 157 -4.74 1.40 13.56
N PRO A 158 -4.40 0.66 12.49
CA PRO A 158 -4.04 -0.74 12.62
C PRO A 158 -2.81 -0.89 13.52
N ARG A 159 -2.82 -1.89 14.41
CA ARG A 159 -1.70 -2.21 15.30
C ARG A 159 -1.30 -3.66 15.10
N TRP A 160 -0.01 -3.89 14.88
CA TRP A 160 0.48 -5.24 14.71
C TRP A 160 0.58 -5.97 16.05
N PRO A 161 0.34 -7.29 16.08
CA PRO A 161 0.65 -8.13 17.25
C PRO A 161 2.14 -8.06 17.61
N ALA A 162 2.45 -8.26 18.89
CA ALA A 162 3.82 -8.18 19.40
C ALA A 162 4.80 -9.13 18.70
N GLU A 163 4.33 -10.31 18.30
CA GLU A 163 5.10 -11.30 17.55
C GLU A 163 5.56 -10.74 16.20
N VAL A 164 4.64 -10.14 15.42
CA VAL A 164 4.95 -9.54 14.12
C VAL A 164 5.87 -8.32 14.27
N GLU A 165 5.69 -7.52 15.32
CA GLU A 165 6.60 -6.42 15.63
C GLU A 165 8.02 -6.89 15.97
N ALA A 166 8.13 -7.99 16.73
CA ALA A 166 9.43 -8.58 17.05
C ALA A 166 10.13 -9.13 15.81
N GLU A 167 9.40 -9.84 14.95
CA GLU A 167 9.93 -10.43 13.72
C GLU A 167 10.31 -9.37 12.67
N CYS A 168 9.56 -8.27 12.60
CA CYS A 168 9.77 -7.18 11.64
C CYS A 168 10.62 -6.03 12.20
N ARG A 169 11.33 -6.25 13.31
CA ARG A 169 12.16 -5.21 13.92
C ARG A 169 13.30 -4.80 12.99
N ILE A 170 13.34 -3.51 12.66
CA ILE A 170 14.43 -2.88 11.91
C ILE A 170 15.61 -2.66 12.85
N GLU A 171 16.82 -2.95 12.38
CA GLU A 171 18.03 -2.69 13.15
C GLU A 171 18.29 -1.17 13.24
N PRO A 172 18.71 -0.63 14.41
CA PRO A 172 18.85 0.82 14.63
C PRO A 172 19.76 1.57 13.64
N ASN A 173 20.62 0.88 12.90
CA ASN A 173 21.58 1.45 11.96
C ASN A 173 21.49 0.82 10.56
N ASP A 174 20.34 0.26 10.17
CA ASP A 174 20.18 -0.31 8.82
C ASP A 174 20.30 0.83 7.77
N PRO A 175 21.32 0.78 6.87
CA PRO A 175 21.59 1.86 5.91
C PRO A 175 20.52 1.98 4.82
N TYR A 176 19.61 1.00 4.73
CA TYR A 176 18.56 0.97 3.73
C TYR A 176 17.20 1.42 4.26
N VAL A 177 17.13 1.91 5.50
CA VAL A 177 15.88 2.43 6.07
C VAL A 177 15.33 3.57 5.21
N ARG A 178 14.08 3.38 4.77
CA ARG A 178 13.28 4.37 4.06
C ARG A 178 11.90 4.42 4.69
N ASP A 179 11.65 5.44 5.49
CA ASP A 179 10.33 5.73 6.05
C ASP A 179 9.82 7.08 5.54
N GLY A 180 8.61 7.46 5.97
CA GLY A 180 8.04 8.73 5.57
C GLY A 180 8.73 9.96 6.16
N ASN A 181 9.79 9.82 6.97
CA ASN A 181 10.65 10.93 7.41
C ASN A 181 11.92 11.05 6.54
N THR A 182 12.24 10.02 5.74
CA THR A 182 13.44 10.00 4.86
C THR A 182 13.23 10.62 3.47
N HIS A 183 12.19 11.44 3.30
CA HIS A 183 11.88 12.05 2.00
C HIS A 183 12.96 13.06 1.56
N PRO A 184 13.32 13.09 0.26
CA PRO A 184 14.10 14.20 -0.27
C PRO A 184 13.34 15.52 -0.05
N ALA A 185 14.06 16.59 0.29
CA ALA A 185 13.51 17.89 0.72
C ALA A 185 12.39 18.47 -0.17
N ARG A 186 12.38 18.11 -1.47
CA ARG A 186 11.34 18.49 -2.44
C ARG A 186 9.92 18.02 -2.10
N TRP A 187 9.76 17.07 -1.17
CA TRP A 187 8.46 16.51 -0.78
C TRP A 187 7.99 16.95 0.63
N ASN A 188 8.74 17.81 1.32
CA ASN A 188 8.42 18.30 2.66
C ASN A 188 7.43 19.49 2.67
N SER A 189 6.81 19.80 1.53
CA SER A 189 5.87 20.92 1.36
C SER A 189 4.43 20.50 1.57
#